data_AF-A0A1Y6MB55-F1
#
_entry.id   AF-A0A1Y6MB55-F1
#
_cell.length_a   1.000
_cell.length_b   1.000
_cell.length_c   1.000
_cell.angle_alpha   90.00
_cell.angle_beta   90.00
_cell.angle_gamma   90.00
#
_symmetry.space_group_name_H-M   'P 1'
#
loop_
_entity.id
_entity.type
_entity.pdbx_description
1 polymer ?
#
loop_
_entity_poly.entity_id
_entity_poly.type
_entity_poly.pdbx_seq_one_letter_code
_entity_poly.pdbx_strand_id
1 'polypeptide(L)'
;MDNSEFKKIKQEMSGKVNAIFDDFEESNNRLPTMEEFRVIIADTADNYLGPMEQNVIDGINTNLERQRIREKSLWEAVTELEAEVRLQHGGDS
;
A
#
# COMPACT_ATOMS: atom_id res chain seq x y z
N MET A 1 -17.45 -3.83 2.44
CA MET A 1 -16.12 -3.22 2.70
C MET A 1 -16.33 -2.25 3.84
N ASP A 2 -15.83 -2.60 5.01
CA ASP A 2 -16.01 -1.81 6.22
C ASP A 2 -15.18 -0.52 6.09
N ASN A 3 -15.85 0.62 5.99
CA ASN A 3 -15.22 1.94 5.83
C ASN A 3 -14.19 2.25 6.94
N SER A 4 -14.29 1.57 8.09
CA SER A 4 -13.30 1.65 9.18
C SER A 4 -11.99 0.95 8.85
N GLU A 5 -12.02 -0.20 8.17
CA GLU A 5 -10.82 -0.96 7.82
C GLU A 5 -10.02 -0.25 6.74
N PHE A 6 -10.68 0.23 5.69
CA PHE A 6 -10.05 1.03 4.63
C PHE A 6 -9.37 2.28 5.21
N LYS A 7 -10.04 3.03 6.10
CA LYS A 7 -9.44 4.21 6.74
C LYS A 7 -8.21 3.88 7.57
N LYS A 8 -8.24 2.77 8.31
CA LYS A 8 -7.06 2.31 9.08
C LYS A 8 -5.91 1.96 8.15
N ILE A 9 -6.17 1.18 7.10
CA ILE A 9 -5.17 0.82 6.10
C ILE A 9 -4.59 2.08 5.45
N LYS A 10 -5.43 3.03 5.04
CA LYS A 10 -4.98 4.29 4.45
C LYS A 10 -4.12 5.11 5.43
N GLN A 11 -4.49 5.20 6.70
CA GLN A 11 -3.68 5.91 7.71
C GLN A 11 -2.32 5.25 7.92
N GLU A 12 -2.29 3.93 8.09
CA GLU A 12 -1.05 3.16 8.25
C GLU A 12 -0.14 3.27 7.01
N MET A 13 -0.73 3.18 5.82
CA MET A 13 0.01 3.27 4.57
C MET A 13 0.43 4.70 4.24
N SER A 14 -0.29 5.72 4.68
CA SER A 14 0.06 7.12 4.42
C SER A 14 1.45 7.46 4.96
N GLY A 15 1.76 7.02 6.19
CA GLY A 15 3.09 7.22 6.77
C GLY A 15 4.18 6.49 5.99
N LYS A 16 3.89 5.25 5.55
CA LYS A 16 4.84 4.43 4.77
C LYS A 16 5.07 4.99 3.37
N VAL A 17 4.02 5.42 2.67
CA VAL A 17 4.11 6.03 1.35
C VAL A 17 4.91 7.31 1.42
N ASN A 18 4.62 8.22 2.37
CA ASN A 18 5.42 9.44 2.53
C ASN A 18 6.89 9.12 2.82
N ALA A 19 7.17 8.18 3.74
CA ALA A 19 8.55 7.79 4.03
C ALA A 19 9.28 7.23 2.80
N ILE A 20 8.61 6.46 1.94
CA ILE A 20 9.21 5.96 0.69
C ILE A 20 9.56 7.11 -0.24
N PHE A 21 8.67 8.08 -0.40
CA PHE A 21 8.93 9.23 -1.26
C PHE A 21 10.05 10.12 -0.71
N ASP A 22 10.05 10.38 0.59
CA ASP A 22 11.06 11.20 1.30
C ASP A 22 12.45 10.56 1.23
N ASP A 23 12.58 9.26 1.57
CA ASP A 23 13.82 8.50 1.49
C ASP A 23 14.37 8.41 0.05
N PHE A 24 13.48 8.22 -0.91
CA PHE A 24 13.85 8.15 -2.32
C PHE A 24 14.28 9.51 -2.87
N GLU A 25 13.59 10.59 -2.48
CA GLU A 25 13.96 11.96 -2.85
C GLU A 25 15.28 12.38 -2.20
N GLU A 26 15.51 12.09 -0.93
CA GLU A 26 16.79 12.35 -0.24
C GLU A 26 17.95 11.61 -0.94
N SER A 27 17.72 10.35 -1.33
CA SER A 27 18.76 9.51 -1.96
C SER A 27 19.02 9.83 -3.43
N ASN A 28 18.00 10.23 -4.20
CA ASN A 28 18.09 10.36 -5.65
C ASN A 28 17.86 11.79 -6.16
N ASN A 29 17.53 12.74 -5.29
CA ASN A 29 17.15 14.11 -5.60
C ASN A 29 16.04 14.19 -6.68
N ARG A 30 15.12 13.21 -6.64
CA ARG A 30 13.94 13.09 -7.51
C ARG A 30 12.90 12.20 -6.83
N LEU A 31 11.63 12.38 -7.19
CA LEU A 31 10.57 11.47 -6.77
C LEU A 31 10.66 10.11 -7.50
N PRO A 32 10.21 9.01 -6.87
CA PRO A 32 10.16 7.71 -7.52
C PRO A 32 9.18 7.71 -8.70
N THR A 33 9.55 7.01 -9.76
CA THR A 33 8.61 6.69 -10.84
C THR A 33 7.50 5.76 -10.33
N MET A 34 6.40 5.60 -11.09
CA MET A 34 5.32 4.69 -10.70
C MET A 34 5.83 3.25 -10.53
N GLU A 35 6.76 2.83 -11.37
CA GLU A 35 7.32 1.48 -11.36
C GLU A 35 8.26 1.26 -10.16
N GLU A 36 9.14 2.24 -9.87
CA GLU A 36 10.01 2.22 -8.69
C GLU A 36 9.18 2.21 -7.40
N PHE A 37 8.18 3.08 -7.30
CA PHE A 37 7.29 3.11 -6.15
C PHE A 37 6.55 1.78 -5.95
N ARG A 38 6.02 1.18 -7.04
CA ARG A 38 5.33 -0.11 -6.99
C ARG A 38 6.21 -1.23 -6.46
N VAL A 39 7.49 -1.25 -6.85
CA VAL A 39 8.44 -2.26 -6.35
C VAL A 39 8.69 -2.09 -4.85
N ILE A 40 8.90 -0.84 -4.39
CA ILE A 40 9.19 -0.57 -2.98
C ILE A 40 7.97 -0.83 -2.09
N ILE A 41 6.79 -0.38 -2.51
CA ILE A 41 5.56 -0.56 -1.74
C ILE A 41 5.06 -2.00 -1.78
N ALA A 42 5.41 -2.80 -2.80
CA ALA A 42 5.04 -4.21 -2.86
C ALA A 42 5.66 -5.01 -1.70
N ASP A 43 6.93 -4.76 -1.36
CA ASP A 43 7.58 -5.37 -0.20
C ASP A 43 6.88 -4.96 1.11
N THR A 44 6.54 -3.67 1.22
CA THR A 44 5.80 -3.15 2.37
C THR A 44 4.40 -3.76 2.48
N ALA A 45 3.73 -3.98 1.35
CA ALA A 45 2.42 -4.58 1.27
C ALA A 45 2.44 -6.07 1.64
N ASP A 46 3.44 -6.82 1.17
CA ASP A 46 3.64 -8.23 1.52
C ASP A 46 3.87 -8.38 3.03
N ASN A 47 4.76 -7.57 3.60
CA ASN A 47 4.99 -7.52 5.05
C ASN A 47 3.71 -7.15 5.84
N TYR A 48 2.87 -6.26 5.30
CA TYR A 48 1.62 -5.85 5.96
C TYR A 48 0.52 -6.93 5.90
N LEU A 49 0.40 -7.62 4.75
CA LEU A 49 -0.55 -8.71 4.57
C LEU A 49 -0.13 -9.96 5.35
N GLY A 50 1.17 -10.11 5.59
CA GLY A 50 1.76 -11.22 6.32
C GLY A 50 1.79 -12.52 5.49
N PRO A 51 2.43 -13.58 6.01
CA PRO A 51 2.46 -14.86 5.31
C PRO A 51 1.04 -15.35 5.09
N MET A 52 0.70 -15.61 3.84
CA MET A 52 -0.56 -16.25 3.47
C MET A 52 -0.58 -17.62 4.16
N GLU A 53 -1.37 -17.77 5.22
CA GLU A 53 -1.47 -19.05 5.94
C GLU A 53 -2.06 -20.10 4.99
N GLN A 54 -1.18 -20.83 4.30
CA GLN A 54 -1.51 -21.98 3.47
C GLN A 54 -1.92 -23.21 4.29
N ASN A 55 -2.00 -23.10 5.63
CA ASN A 55 -2.53 -24.14 6.51
C ASN A 55 -4.06 -24.20 6.40
N VAL A 56 -4.51 -24.66 5.24
CA VAL A 56 -5.91 -24.88 4.92
C VAL A 56 -6.15 -26.39 4.83
N ILE A 57 -6.20 -27.03 5.99
CA ILE A 57 -6.90 -28.30 6.10
C ILE A 57 -8.39 -27.96 6.06
N ASP A 58 -9.01 -28.22 4.91
CA ASP A 58 -10.43 -28.53 4.76
C ASP A 58 -11.42 -27.53 5.41
N GLY A 59 -11.76 -26.43 4.71
CA GLY A 59 -12.91 -25.59 5.11
C GLY A 59 -12.86 -24.09 4.77
N ILE A 60 -11.80 -23.59 4.14
CA ILE A 60 -11.50 -22.15 4.07
C ILE A 60 -11.79 -21.57 2.68
N ASN A 61 -13.00 -21.05 2.49
CA ASN A 61 -13.28 -20.08 1.42
C ASN A 61 -13.28 -18.64 1.98
N THR A 62 -13.77 -18.46 3.21
CA THR A 62 -14.00 -17.14 3.82
C THR A 62 -12.73 -16.42 4.31
N ASN A 63 -11.65 -17.13 4.63
CA ASN A 63 -10.38 -16.48 5.04
C ASN A 63 -9.62 -15.96 3.81
N LEU A 64 -9.55 -16.77 2.75
CA LEU A 64 -9.00 -16.37 1.44
C LEU A 64 -9.75 -15.16 0.86
N GLU A 65 -11.08 -15.17 0.93
CA GLU A 65 -11.88 -14.03 0.47
C GLU A 65 -11.62 -12.76 1.31
N ARG A 66 -11.52 -12.88 2.64
CA ARG A 66 -11.15 -11.75 3.51
C ARG A 66 -9.75 -11.22 3.21
N GLN A 67 -8.77 -12.09 2.97
CA GLN A 67 -7.43 -11.67 2.59
C GLN A 67 -7.42 -10.93 1.25
N ARG A 68 -8.15 -11.44 0.25
CA ARG A 68 -8.28 -10.77 -1.07
C ARG A 68 -8.97 -9.41 -0.97
N ILE A 69 -10.00 -9.29 -0.13
CA ILE A 69 -10.66 -8.01 0.14
C ILE A 69 -9.68 -7.03 0.79
N ARG A 70 -8.86 -7.50 1.73
CA ARG A 70 -7.86 -6.68 2.43
C ARG A 70 -6.72 -6.24 1.51
N GLU A 71 -6.20 -7.15 0.69
CA GLU A 71 -5.20 -6.85 -0.35
C GLU A 71 -5.75 -5.80 -1.34
N LYS A 72 -6.99 -5.99 -1.81
CA LYS A 72 -7.62 -5.00 -2.69
C LYS A 72 -7.74 -3.63 -2.02
N SER A 73 -8.22 -3.59 -0.78
CA SER A 73 -8.32 -2.36 0.03
C SER A 73 -6.97 -1.65 0.17
N LEU A 74 -5.92 -2.44 0.37
CA LEU A 74 -4.56 -1.95 0.51
C LEU A 74 -4.06 -1.29 -0.77
N TRP A 75 -4.19 -1.96 -1.91
CA TRP A 75 -3.76 -1.40 -3.19
C TRP A 75 -4.58 -0.18 -3.61
N GLU A 76 -5.88 -0.15 -3.31
CA GLU A 76 -6.71 1.04 -3.51
C GLU A 76 -6.22 2.22 -2.66
N ALA A 77 -5.93 1.99 -1.37
CA ALA A 77 -5.41 3.02 -0.49
C ALA A 77 -4.03 3.53 -0.93
N VAL A 78 -3.12 2.62 -1.30
CA VAL A 78 -1.78 2.96 -1.81
C VAL A 78 -1.86 3.80 -3.07
N THR A 79 -2.75 3.44 -4.00
CA THR A 79 -2.93 4.19 -5.26
C THR A 79 -3.44 5.61 -4.98
N GLU A 80 -4.40 5.76 -4.06
CA GLU A 80 -4.92 7.07 -3.67
C GLU A 80 -3.82 7.93 -3.01
N LEU A 81 -3.05 7.35 -2.08
CA LEU A 81 -1.96 8.03 -1.40
C LEU A 81 -0.84 8.43 -2.35
N GLU A 82 -0.46 7.56 -3.29
CA GLU A 82 0.53 7.90 -4.33
C GLU A 82 0.07 9.12 -5.14
N ALA A 83 -1.19 9.12 -5.58
CA ALA A 83 -1.75 10.24 -6.32
C ALA A 83 -1.78 11.52 -5.47
N GLU A 84 -2.16 11.43 -4.19
CA GLU A 84 -2.15 12.56 -3.26
C GLU A 84 -0.74 13.16 -3.10
N VAL A 85 0.28 12.31 -2.88
CA VAL A 85 1.68 12.76 -2.73
C VAL A 85 2.19 13.39 -4.03
N ARG A 86 1.91 12.78 -5.19
CA ARG A 86 2.29 13.35 -6.49
C ARG A 86 1.59 14.66 -6.80
N LEU A 87 0.33 14.83 -6.40
CA LEU A 87 -0.38 16.12 -6.56
C LEU A 87 0.21 17.19 -5.64
N GLN A 88 0.61 16.83 -4.43
CA GLN A 88 1.27 17.76 -3.50
C GLN A 88 2.63 18.21 -4.02
N HIS A 89 3.42 17.31 -4.62
CA HIS A 89 4.75 17.63 -5.14
C HIS A 89 4.73 18.16 -6.58
N GLY A 90 3.70 17.85 -7.37
CA GLY A 90 3.51 18.28 -8.76
C GLY A 90 2.61 19.50 -8.92
N GLY A 91 2.04 20.02 -7.84
CA GLY A 91 1.23 21.24 -7.81
C GLY A 91 2.03 22.55 -7.85
N ASP A 92 3.36 22.47 -7.86
CA ASP A 92 4.28 23.61 -8.07
C ASP A 92 4.76 23.60 -9.52
N SER A 93 3.91 24.08 -10.43
CA SER A 93 4.28 24.42 -11.82
C SER A 93 3.42 25.57 -12.33
#